data_AF-A0A2S8Y893-F1
#
_entry.id   AF-A0A2S8Y893-F1
#
_cell.length_a   1.000
_cell.length_b   1.000
_cell.length_c   1.000
_cell.angle_alpha   90.00
_cell.angle_beta   90.00
_cell.angle_gamma   90.00
#
_symmetry.space_group_name_H-M   'P 1'
#
loop_
_entity.id
_entity.type
_entity.pdbx_description
1 polymer ?
#
loop_
_entity_poly.entity_id
_entity_poly.type
_entity_poly.pdbx_seq_one_letter_code
_entity_poly.pdbx_strand_id
1 'polypeptide(L)'
;GERLFADYEGTWGLIRLLEHARITPLNDSDSQMRVQIKAPDNLELTWNLRTELGTGPLELLKLRGFELPTEVFLQEGAKPKPVVRKKKTG
;
A
#
# COMPACT_ATOMS: atom_id res chain seq x y z
N GLY A 1 -15.08 -26.37 5.28
CA GLY A 1 -14.97 -26.23 3.81
C GLY A 1 -14.00 -25.11 3.51
N GLU A 2 -13.41 -25.12 2.31
CA GLU A 2 -12.52 -24.03 1.85
C GLU A 2 -13.29 -22.71 1.72
N ARG A 3 -12.64 -21.60 2.08
CA ARG A 3 -13.18 -20.25 2.00
C ARG A 3 -12.13 -19.32 1.41
N LEU A 4 -12.49 -18.60 0.37
CA LEU A 4 -11.62 -17.60 -0.23
C LEU A 4 -11.65 -16.32 0.60
N PHE A 5 -10.47 -15.77 0.90
CA PHE A 5 -10.37 -14.48 1.60
C PHE A 5 -10.82 -13.31 0.70
N ALA A 6 -10.22 -13.20 -0.49
CA ALA A 6 -10.54 -12.17 -1.47
C ALA A 6 -10.13 -12.62 -2.87
N ASP A 7 -10.83 -12.09 -3.88
CA ASP A 7 -10.46 -12.20 -5.29
C ASP A 7 -10.27 -10.79 -5.86
N TYR A 8 -9.03 -10.45 -6.21
CA TYR A 8 -8.67 -9.14 -6.75
C TYR A 8 -8.16 -9.29 -8.18
N GLU A 9 -9.02 -9.02 -9.15
CA GLU A 9 -8.67 -9.15 -10.56
C GLU A 9 -7.68 -8.06 -11.07
N GLY A 10 -6.94 -8.43 -12.12
CA GLY A 10 -6.06 -7.54 -12.90
C GLY A 10 -4.65 -7.38 -12.34
N THR A 11 -3.81 -6.62 -13.06
CA THR A 11 -2.37 -6.45 -12.77
C THR A 11 -2.06 -5.95 -11.35
N TRP A 12 -2.98 -5.22 -10.74
CA TRP A 12 -2.83 -4.65 -9.39
C TRP A 12 -3.41 -5.54 -8.27
N GLY A 13 -3.87 -6.76 -8.58
CA GLY A 13 -4.52 -7.66 -7.64
C GLY A 13 -3.68 -7.92 -6.38
N LEU A 14 -2.39 -8.22 -6.55
CA LEU A 14 -1.46 -8.44 -5.45
C LEU A 14 -1.35 -7.22 -4.52
N ILE A 15 -1.28 -6.00 -5.08
CA ILE A 15 -1.12 -4.79 -4.28
C ILE A 15 -2.40 -4.50 -3.47
N ARG A 16 -3.58 -4.78 -4.03
CA ARG A 16 -4.85 -4.68 -3.28
C ARG A 16 -4.97 -5.74 -2.18
N LEU A 17 -4.42 -6.95 -2.40
CA LEU A 17 -4.32 -7.95 -1.35
C LEU A 17 -3.41 -7.45 -0.21
N LEU A 18 -2.22 -6.98 -0.55
CA LEU A 18 -1.21 -6.52 0.43
C LEU A 18 -1.65 -5.28 1.23
N GLU A 19 -2.56 -4.46 0.69
CA GLU A 19 -3.17 -3.34 1.43
C GLU A 19 -3.89 -3.78 2.73
N HIS A 20 -4.36 -5.03 2.79
CA HIS A 20 -5.04 -5.59 3.96
C HIS A 20 -4.08 -6.23 4.98
N ALA A 21 -2.77 -6.22 4.68
CA ALA A 21 -1.79 -6.92 5.48
C ALA A 21 -1.17 -6.04 6.58
N ARG A 22 -0.99 -6.63 7.75
CA ARG A 22 -0.02 -6.16 8.73
C ARG A 22 1.36 -6.68 8.34
N ILE A 23 2.32 -5.76 8.23
CA ILE A 23 3.70 -6.07 7.87
C ILE A 23 4.60 -5.92 9.09
N THR A 24 5.41 -6.94 9.39
CA THR A 24 6.41 -6.90 10.48
C THR A 24 7.78 -7.28 9.93
N PRO A 25 8.82 -6.43 10.01
CA PRO A 25 10.18 -6.81 9.63
C PRO A 25 10.68 -8.02 10.43
N LEU A 26 11.40 -8.93 9.78
CA LEU A 26 11.97 -10.13 10.40
C LEU A 26 13.47 -10.00 10.68
N ASN A 27 14.12 -8.96 10.13
CA ASN A 27 15.51 -8.62 10.32
C ASN A 27 15.73 -7.12 10.07
N ASP A 28 16.98 -6.67 10.23
CA ASP A 28 17.36 -5.26 10.08
C ASP A 28 17.50 -4.80 8.62
N SER A 29 17.33 -5.70 7.63
CA SER A 29 17.60 -5.40 6.22
C SER A 29 16.37 -4.97 5.41
N ASP A 30 15.21 -4.80 6.06
CA ASP A 30 13.88 -4.48 5.47
C ASP A 30 13.42 -5.39 4.31
N SER A 31 14.22 -6.39 3.94
CA SER A 31 14.01 -7.29 2.82
C SER A 31 13.41 -8.62 3.22
N GLN A 32 13.25 -8.87 4.53
CA GLN A 32 12.56 -10.04 5.06
C GLN A 32 11.47 -9.58 6.01
N MET A 33 10.23 -9.96 5.70
CA MET A 33 9.05 -9.44 6.40
C MET A 33 8.04 -10.57 6.63
N ARG A 34 7.32 -10.50 7.74
CA ARG A 34 6.09 -11.27 7.96
C ARG A 34 4.91 -10.47 7.45
N VAL A 35 4.09 -11.11 6.60
CA VAL A 35 2.83 -10.59 6.06
C VAL A 35 1.70 -11.32 6.75
N GLN A 36 0.80 -10.59 7.41
CA GLN A 36 -0.34 -11.18 8.13
C GLN A 36 -1.65 -10.52 7.69
N ILE A 37 -2.61 -11.33 7.27
CA ILE A 37 -3.97 -10.89 6.94
C ILE A 37 -4.95 -11.61 7.86
N LYS A 38 -5.83 -10.85 8.51
CA LYS A 38 -6.89 -11.41 9.35
C LYS A 38 -8.11 -11.73 8.49
N ALA A 39 -8.44 -13.02 8.38
CA ALA A 39 -9.61 -13.48 7.63
C ALA A 39 -10.92 -13.20 8.41
N PRO A 40 -12.10 -13.18 7.72
CA PRO A 40 -13.39 -12.93 8.37
C PRO A 40 -13.76 -13.90 9.49
N ASP A 41 -13.21 -15.12 9.47
CA ASP A 41 -13.39 -16.12 10.52
C ASP A 41 -12.37 -16.01 11.66
N ASN A 42 -11.67 -14.87 11.75
CA ASN A 42 -10.72 -14.54 12.80
C ASN A 42 -9.43 -15.42 12.78
N LEU A 43 -9.20 -16.17 11.71
CA LEU A 43 -7.93 -16.85 11.45
C LEU A 43 -6.91 -15.87 10.84
N GLU A 44 -5.63 -16.09 11.15
CA GLU A 44 -4.53 -15.33 10.54
C GLU A 44 -3.92 -16.10 9.37
N LEU A 45 -3.91 -15.47 8.20
CA LEU A 45 -3.16 -15.93 7.04
C LEU A 45 -1.76 -15.30 7.11
N THR A 46 -0.74 -16.13 7.32
CA THR A 46 0.64 -15.67 7.58
C THR A 46 1.61 -16.19 6.53
N TRP A 47 2.42 -15.28 5.96
CA TRP A 47 3.49 -15.59 5.03
C TRP A 47 4.79 -14.88 5.42
N ASN A 48 5.93 -15.44 5.00
CA ASN A 48 7.21 -14.73 4.99
C ASN A 48 7.46 -14.22 3.56
N LEU A 49 7.63 -12.91 3.42
CA LEU A 49 7.98 -12.24 2.18
C LEU A 49 9.48 -11.91 2.19
N ARG A 50 10.18 -12.27 1.11
CA ARG A 50 11.54 -11.82 0.84
C ARG A 50 11.56 -11.01 -0.45
N THR A 51 12.24 -9.88 -0.43
CA THR A 51 12.38 -8.97 -1.56
C THR A 51 13.84 -8.88 -1.98
N GLU A 52 14.09 -8.50 -3.23
CA GLU A 52 15.45 -8.27 -3.73
C GLU A 52 16.01 -6.91 -3.28
N LEU A 53 15.13 -5.90 -3.15
CA LEU A 53 15.49 -4.54 -2.77
C LEU A 53 14.38 -3.88 -1.94
N GLY A 54 14.75 -3.24 -0.83
CA GLY A 54 13.83 -2.51 0.05
C GLY A 54 12.61 -3.35 0.46
N THR A 55 11.45 -2.72 0.57
CA THR A 55 10.18 -3.44 0.86
C THR A 55 9.49 -4.02 -0.39
N GLY A 56 10.18 -3.99 -1.54
CA GLY A 56 9.72 -4.56 -2.81
C GLY A 56 8.32 -4.06 -3.23
N PRO A 57 7.35 -4.94 -3.52
CA PRO A 57 6.03 -4.54 -4.00
C PRO A 57 5.24 -3.69 -2.98
N LEU A 58 5.59 -3.72 -1.69
CA LEU A 58 4.93 -2.91 -0.67
C LEU A 58 5.20 -1.40 -0.83
N GLU A 59 6.29 -1.01 -1.49
CA GLU A 59 6.59 0.39 -1.80
C GLU A 59 5.45 1.05 -2.60
N LEU A 60 4.74 0.28 -3.44
CA LEU A 60 3.62 0.78 -4.24
C LEU A 60 2.43 1.24 -3.38
N LEU A 61 2.31 0.75 -2.15
CA LEU A 61 1.27 1.22 -1.22
C LEU A 61 1.48 2.70 -0.81
N LYS A 62 2.70 3.24 -0.90
CA LYS A 62 2.98 4.67 -0.64
C LYS A 62 2.30 5.59 -1.65
N LEU A 63 1.87 5.07 -2.79
CA LEU A 63 1.13 5.82 -3.81
C LEU A 63 -0.36 5.98 -3.46
N ARG A 64 -0.87 5.35 -2.38
CA ARG A 64 -2.25 5.54 -1.93
C ARG A 64 -2.48 6.97 -1.46
N GLY A 65 -3.39 7.67 -2.13
CA GLY A 65 -3.67 9.07 -1.84
C GLY A 65 -2.51 10.01 -2.19
N PHE A 66 -1.49 9.52 -2.89
CA PHE A 66 -0.41 10.37 -3.37
C PHE A 66 -0.94 11.34 -4.42
N GLU A 67 -0.65 12.63 -4.21
CA GLU A 67 -0.95 13.70 -5.14
C GLU A 67 0.34 14.45 -5.44
N LEU A 68 0.58 14.72 -6.72
CA LEU A 68 1.74 15.49 -7.14
C LEU A 68 1.55 16.96 -6.71
N PRO A 69 2.54 17.60 -6.06
CA PRO A 69 2.49 19.02 -5.77
C PRO A 69 2.30 19.85 -7.05
N THR A 70 1.50 20.92 -6.96
CA THR A 70 1.24 21.82 -8.10
C THR A 70 2.35 22.87 -8.30
N GLU A 71 3.20 23.07 -7.29
CA GLU A 71 4.23 24.11 -7.27
C GLU A 71 5.52 23.52 -6.67
N VAL A 72 6.67 23.91 -7.22
CA VAL A 72 8.00 23.45 -6.75
C VAL A 72 8.60 24.43 -5.73
N PHE A 73 8.26 25.72 -5.83
CA PHE A 73 8.74 26.78 -4.95
C PHE A 73 7.57 27.51 -4.30
N LEU A 74 7.69 27.80 -3.00
CA LEU A 74 6.76 28.64 -2.24
C LEU A 74 7.43 29.98 -1.96
N GLN A 75 6.69 31.08 -2.06
CA GLN A 75 7.14 32.37 -1.52
C GLN A 75 7.15 32.32 0.00
N GLU A 76 8.06 33.07 0.63
CA GLU A 76 8.17 33.13 2.09
C GLU A 76 6.83 33.56 2.71
N GLY A 77 6.28 32.73 3.61
CA GLY A 77 4.97 32.93 4.23
C GLY A 77 3.76 32.45 3.42
N ALA A 78 3.93 31.97 2.18
CA ALA A 78 2.84 31.41 1.39
C ALA A 78 2.50 29.97 1.83
N LYS A 79 1.21 29.66 1.99
CA LYS A 79 0.74 28.30 2.24
C LYS A 79 0.58 27.56 0.90
N PRO A 80 0.96 26.27 0.82
CA PRO A 80 0.75 25.48 -0.39
C PRO A 80 -0.74 25.47 -0.76
N LYS A 81 -1.04 25.73 -2.04
CA LYS A 81 -2.41 25.72 -2.52
C LYS A 81 -2.97 24.29 -2.45
N PRO A 82 -4.17 24.09 -1.89
CA PRO A 82 -4.79 22.78 -1.89
C PRO A 82 -5.12 22.35 -3.32
N VAL A 83 -4.87 21.07 -3.62
CA VAL A 83 -5.20 20.47 -4.92
C VAL A 83 -6.73 20.48 -5.09
N VAL A 84 -7.21 21.19 -6.12
CA VAL A 84 -8.65 21.21 -6.45
C VAL A 84 -8.98 19.96 -7.25
N ARG A 85 -9.56 18.96 -6.57
CA ARG A 85 -10.05 17.75 -7.22
C ARG A 85 -11.30 18.06 -8.05
N LYS A 86 -11.13 18.31 -9.35
CA LYS A 86 -12.27 18.41 -10.28
C LYS A 86 -12.93 17.04 -10.39
N LYS A 87 -14.14 16.89 -9.82
CA LYS A 87 -14.99 15.73 -10.06
C LYS A 87 -15.26 15.65 -11.56
N LYS A 88 -14.81 14.58 -12.21
CA LYS A 88 -15.16 14.25 -13.58
C LYS A 88 -16.61 13.75 -13.56
N THR A 89 -17.57 14.65 -13.76
CA THR A 89 -18.97 14.31 -13.94
C THR A 89 -19.10 13.61 -15.30
N GLY A 90 -19.56 12.36 -15.27
CA GLY A 90 -19.96 11.57 -16.43
C GLY A 90 -21.16 10.73 -16.03
#